data_AF-A0A961WAD0-F1
#
_entry.id   AF-A0A961WAD0-F1
#
_cell.length_a   1.000
_cell.length_b   1.000
_cell.length_c   1.000
_cell.angle_alpha   90.00
_cell.angle_beta   90.00
_cell.angle_gamma   90.00
#
_symmetry.space_group_name_H-M   'P 1'
#
loop_
_entity.id
_entity.type
_entity.pdbx_description
1 polymer ?
#
loop_
_entity_poly.entity_id
_entity_poly.type
_entity_poly.pdbx_seq_one_letter_code
_entity_poly.pdbx_strand_id
1 'polypeptide(L)'
;MAIAGVSANRLELLQIADAVAREKSIDRMIVIGAMEDAIQKAARSRYGAENDIRCKIDPKNGATRLTRVITTVEAVENEATEISLEDAKKRDPEAEIGTEFVEELPPLDFGRVAAQNAKQVIVQKVRDAERD
;
A
#
# COMPACT_ATOMS: atom_id res chain seq x y z
N MET A 1 -24.58 0.87 -5.50
CA MET A 1 -24.23 -0.17 -6.49
C MET A 1 -23.26 -1.15 -5.84
N ALA A 2 -23.49 -2.45 -6.06
CA ALA A 2 -22.99 -3.53 -5.22
C ALA A 2 -21.47 -3.77 -5.34
N ILE A 3 -20.76 -3.54 -4.23
CA ILE A 3 -19.34 -3.91 -4.03
C ILE A 3 -19.24 -5.36 -3.51
N ALA A 4 -20.05 -6.26 -4.07
CA ALA A 4 -20.22 -7.62 -3.53
C ALA A 4 -19.02 -8.54 -3.82
N GLY A 5 -18.22 -8.26 -4.87
CA GLY A 5 -17.04 -9.06 -5.23
C GLY A 5 -15.84 -8.86 -4.31
N VAL A 6 -15.63 -7.64 -3.80
CA VAL A 6 -14.45 -7.30 -2.97
C VAL A 6 -14.59 -7.87 -1.55
N SER A 7 -15.80 -8.27 -1.12
CA SER A 7 -16.10 -8.54 0.30
C SER A 7 -15.66 -9.91 0.80
N ALA A 8 -15.64 -10.95 -0.05
CA ALA A 8 -15.27 -12.30 0.36
C ALA A 8 -13.76 -12.41 0.65
N ASN A 9 -12.92 -11.75 -0.15
CA ASN A 9 -11.46 -11.84 -0.05
C ASN A 9 -10.86 -11.06 1.13
N ARG A 10 -11.57 -10.08 1.71
CA ARG A 10 -11.06 -9.27 2.83
C ARG A 10 -10.89 -10.08 4.11
N LEU A 11 -11.86 -10.93 4.42
CA LEU A 11 -11.83 -11.74 5.63
C LEU A 11 -10.82 -12.87 5.51
N GLU A 12 -10.72 -13.49 4.33
CA GLU A 12 -9.68 -14.47 4.00
C GLU A 12 -8.27 -13.87 4.16
N LEU A 13 -8.04 -12.64 3.69
CA LEU A 13 -6.75 -11.95 3.88
C LEU A 13 -6.37 -11.81 5.35
N LEU A 14 -7.30 -11.38 6.21
CA LEU A 14 -7.05 -11.25 7.64
C LEU A 14 -6.78 -12.61 8.31
N GLN A 15 -7.48 -13.67 7.89
CA GLN A 15 -7.24 -15.02 8.39
C GLN A 15 -5.85 -15.54 8.03
N ILE A 16 -5.41 -15.29 6.78
CA ILE A 16 -4.06 -15.66 6.35
C ILE A 16 -3.01 -14.84 7.12
N ALA A 17 -3.25 -13.54 7.33
CA ALA A 17 -2.38 -12.70 8.14
C ALA A 17 -2.23 -13.25 9.57
N ASP A 18 -3.32 -13.67 10.20
CA ASP A 18 -3.29 -14.25 11.54
C ASP A 18 -2.57 -15.59 11.58
N ALA A 19 -2.78 -16.44 10.57
CA ALA A 19 -2.10 -17.72 10.47
C ALA A 19 -0.57 -17.54 10.34
N VAL A 20 -0.13 -16.60 9.51
CA VAL A 20 1.30 -16.26 9.34
C VAL A 20 1.88 -15.64 10.62
N ALA A 21 1.14 -14.75 11.28
CA ALA A 21 1.55 -14.13 12.54
C ALA A 21 1.79 -15.19 13.63
N ARG A 22 0.87 -16.14 13.77
CA ARG A 22 1.00 -17.27 14.71
C ARG A 22 2.13 -18.22 14.32
N GLU A 23 2.26 -18.58 13.05
CA GLU A 23 3.31 -19.49 12.56
C GLU A 23 4.72 -18.93 12.82
N LYS A 24 4.88 -17.61 12.71
CA LYS A 24 6.16 -16.94 12.92
C LYS A 24 6.32 -16.31 14.31
N SER A 25 5.33 -16.43 15.18
CA SER A 25 5.31 -15.77 16.50
C SER A 25 5.63 -14.28 16.44
N ILE A 26 5.07 -13.58 15.45
CA ILE A 26 5.24 -12.14 15.24
C ILE A 26 3.90 -11.42 15.35
N ASP A 27 3.95 -10.11 15.57
CA ASP A 27 2.74 -9.31 15.67
C ASP A 27 1.97 -9.27 14.34
N ARG A 28 0.63 -9.39 14.42
CA ARG A 28 -0.24 -9.35 13.24
C ARG A 28 -0.08 -8.05 12.45
N MET A 29 0.16 -6.92 13.11
CA MET A 29 0.39 -5.63 12.45
C MET A 29 1.64 -5.65 11.57
N ILE A 30 2.69 -6.40 11.95
CA ILE A 30 3.89 -6.55 11.12
C ILE A 30 3.55 -7.32 9.84
N VAL A 31 2.75 -8.39 9.97
CA VAL A 31 2.27 -9.16 8.81
C VAL A 31 1.42 -8.29 7.89
N ILE A 32 0.47 -7.55 8.45
CA ILE A 32 -0.39 -6.62 7.69
C ILE A 32 0.45 -5.56 6.98
N GLY A 33 1.46 -4.97 7.65
CA GLY A 33 2.37 -4.02 7.01
C GLY A 33 3.17 -4.62 5.85
N ALA A 34 3.60 -5.88 5.95
CA ALA A 34 4.24 -6.57 4.84
C ALA A 34 3.25 -6.91 3.70
N MET A 35 1.99 -7.18 4.03
CA MET A 35 0.92 -7.32 3.03
C MET A 35 0.67 -6.01 2.30
N GLU A 36 0.61 -4.89 3.03
CA GLU A 36 0.51 -3.54 2.45
C GLU A 36 1.64 -3.30 1.46
N ASP A 37 2.90 -3.56 1.84
CA ASP A 37 4.07 -3.39 0.98
C ASP A 37 4.02 -4.28 -0.28
N ALA A 38 3.67 -5.56 -0.11
CA ALA A 38 3.49 -6.48 -1.23
C ALA A 38 2.41 -6.01 -2.22
N ILE A 39 1.31 -5.49 -1.69
CA ILE A 39 0.21 -4.94 -2.49
C ILE A 39 0.64 -3.64 -3.18
N GLN A 40 1.36 -2.75 -2.49
CA GLN A 40 1.90 -1.52 -3.07
C GLN A 40 2.79 -1.85 -4.27
N LYS A 41 3.69 -2.81 -4.14
CA LYS A 41 4.57 -3.24 -5.23
C LYS A 41 3.78 -3.79 -6.42
N ALA A 42 2.77 -4.61 -6.17
CA ALA A 42 1.89 -5.13 -7.22
C ALA A 42 1.04 -4.03 -7.88
N ALA A 43 0.59 -3.04 -7.11
CA ALA A 43 -0.17 -1.90 -7.59
C ALA A 43 0.68 -0.97 -8.46
N ARG A 44 1.94 -0.72 -8.06
CA ARG A 44 2.92 0.03 -8.85
C ARG A 44 3.11 -0.58 -10.24
N SER A 45 3.19 -1.92 -10.35
CA SER A 45 3.26 -2.57 -11.66
C SER A 45 2.02 -2.36 -12.55
N ARG A 46 0.85 -2.08 -11.96
CA ARG A 46 -0.42 -1.92 -12.70
C ARG A 46 -0.74 -0.46 -13.06
N TYR A 47 -0.45 0.47 -12.16
CA TYR A 47 -0.77 1.90 -12.34
C TYR A 47 0.43 2.73 -12.80
N GLY A 48 1.64 2.16 -12.82
CA GLY A 48 2.88 2.81 -13.25
C GLY A 48 3.91 2.74 -12.14
N ALA A 49 5.05 2.11 -12.43
CA ALA A 49 6.08 1.79 -11.42
C ALA A 49 6.73 3.04 -10.80
N GLU A 50 6.67 4.13 -11.54
CA GLU A 50 7.12 5.47 -11.19
C GLU A 50 6.17 6.21 -10.22
N ASN A 51 4.91 5.79 -10.03
CA ASN A 51 4.00 6.47 -9.11
C ASN A 51 4.22 6.02 -7.65
N ASP A 52 4.03 6.94 -6.70
CA ASP A 52 4.01 6.61 -5.27
C ASP A 52 2.62 6.12 -4.89
N ILE A 53 2.47 4.79 -4.91
CA ILE A 53 1.22 4.14 -4.53
C ILE A 53 1.37 3.60 -3.13
N ARG A 54 0.52 4.09 -2.23
CA ARG A 54 0.39 3.62 -0.86
C ARG A 54 -0.85 2.76 -0.73
N CYS A 55 -0.71 1.62 -0.07
CA CYS A 55 -1.80 0.73 0.29
C CYS A 55 -1.94 0.72 1.79
N LYS A 56 -3.19 0.82 2.26
CA LYS A 56 -3.56 0.66 3.66
C LYS A 56 -4.60 -0.44 3.80
N ILE A 57 -4.38 -1.35 4.75
CA ILE A 57 -5.27 -2.44 5.09
C ILE A 57 -5.82 -2.19 6.50
N ASP A 58 -7.13 -2.14 6.62
CA ASP A 58 -7.79 -2.04 7.92
C ASP A 58 -7.72 -3.40 8.65
N PRO A 59 -7.10 -3.48 9.85
CA PRO A 59 -6.90 -4.75 10.56
C PRO A 59 -8.19 -5.34 11.15
N LYS A 60 -9.28 -4.57 11.20
CA LYS A 60 -10.56 -5.01 11.78
C LYS A 60 -11.47 -5.64 10.73
N ASN A 61 -11.56 -5.04 9.55
CA ASN A 61 -12.48 -5.47 8.51
C ASN A 61 -11.81 -5.92 7.19
N GLY A 62 -10.49 -5.77 7.08
CA GLY A 62 -9.71 -6.16 5.92
C GLY A 62 -9.91 -5.25 4.72
N ALA A 63 -10.53 -4.07 4.90
CA ALA A 63 -10.72 -3.09 3.83
C ALA A 63 -9.36 -2.56 3.38
N THR A 64 -9.11 -2.71 2.09
CA THR A 64 -7.90 -2.19 1.45
C THR A 64 -8.23 -0.87 0.77
N ARG A 65 -7.41 0.14 1.01
CA ARG A 65 -7.44 1.41 0.29
C ARG A 65 -6.13 1.58 -0.45
N LEU A 66 -6.22 1.97 -1.71
CA LEU A 66 -5.07 2.37 -2.50
C LEU A 66 -5.16 3.87 -2.72
N THR A 67 -4.06 4.55 -2.48
CA THR A 67 -3.94 5.99 -2.67
C THR A 67 -2.66 6.26 -3.43
N ARG A 68 -2.74 7.07 -4.48
CA ARG A 68 -1.58 7.67 -5.11
C ARG A 68 -1.23 8.95 -4.35
N VAL A 69 0.03 9.14 -4.03
CA VAL A 69 0.53 10.34 -3.37
C VAL A 69 1.45 11.09 -4.32
N ILE A 70 1.24 12.40 -4.42
CA ILE A 70 2.09 13.31 -5.17
C ILE A 70 2.56 14.38 -4.19
N THR A 71 3.86 14.56 -4.05
CA THR A 71 4.44 15.49 -3.08
C THR A 71 4.87 16.77 -3.76
N THR A 72 4.58 17.91 -3.15
CA THR A 72 5.01 19.21 -3.66
C THR A 72 6.47 19.43 -3.32
N VAL A 73 7.30 19.68 -4.32
CA VAL A 73 8.75 19.90 -4.16
C VAL A 73 9.21 21.12 -4.95
N GLU A 74 10.38 21.64 -4.59
CA GLU A 74 10.97 22.81 -5.23
C GLU A 74 11.60 22.46 -6.59
N ALA A 75 12.33 21.34 -6.64
CA ALA A 75 12.90 20.78 -7.86
C ALA A 75 12.31 19.40 -8.08
N VAL A 76 11.52 19.25 -9.15
CA VAL A 76 10.89 17.97 -9.51
C VAL A 76 11.96 17.05 -10.11
N GLU A 77 12.24 15.93 -9.47
CA GLU A 77 13.12 14.88 -10.00
C GLU A 77 12.30 13.78 -10.68
N ASN A 78 11.09 13.52 -10.18
CA ASN A 78 10.16 12.53 -10.68
C ASN A 78 8.74 13.09 -10.84
N GLU A 79 8.37 13.46 -12.06
CA GLU A 79 7.06 14.02 -12.42
C GLU A 79 5.87 13.09 -12.08
N ALA A 80 6.10 11.80 -11.81
CA ALA A 80 5.05 10.87 -11.43
C ALA A 80 4.73 10.87 -9.91
N THR A 81 5.68 11.28 -9.07
CA THR A 81 5.52 11.35 -7.60
C THR A 81 5.60 12.75 -7.05
N GLU A 82 6.03 13.70 -7.86
CA GLU A 82 6.37 15.04 -7.45
C GLU A 82 5.69 16.07 -8.35
N ILE A 83 5.36 17.21 -7.76
CA ILE A 83 4.77 18.34 -8.45
C ILE A 83 5.49 19.62 -8.03
N SER A 84 5.70 20.53 -8.96
CA SER A 84 6.29 21.82 -8.67
C SER A 84 5.36 22.63 -7.76
N LEU A 85 5.93 23.54 -6.96
CA LEU A 85 5.11 24.47 -6.16
C LEU A 85 4.15 25.28 -7.04
N GLU A 86 4.54 25.63 -8.26
CA GLU A 86 3.68 26.35 -9.20
C GLU A 86 2.46 25.52 -9.62
N ASP A 87 2.64 24.25 -9.99
CA ASP A 87 1.53 23.38 -10.38
C ASP A 87 0.70 22.92 -9.18
N ALA A 88 1.33 22.74 -8.02
CA ALA A 88 0.63 22.52 -6.75
C ALA A 88 -0.32 23.68 -6.44
N LYS A 89 0.16 24.93 -6.56
CA LYS A 89 -0.65 26.15 -6.34
C LYS A 89 -1.78 26.35 -7.32
N LYS A 90 -1.67 25.81 -8.55
CA LYS A 90 -2.79 25.79 -9.52
C LYS A 90 -3.90 24.85 -9.08
N ARG A 91 -3.57 23.75 -8.39
CA ARG A 91 -4.53 22.76 -7.89
C ARG A 91 -5.13 23.17 -6.55
N ASP A 92 -4.28 23.64 -5.66
CA ASP A 92 -4.66 24.15 -4.34
C ASP A 92 -3.84 25.40 -4.01
N PRO A 93 -4.45 26.59 -3.92
CA PRO A 93 -3.73 27.85 -3.75
C PRO A 93 -3.03 27.98 -2.40
N GLU A 94 -3.36 27.14 -1.42
CA GLU A 94 -2.71 27.08 -0.11
C GLU A 94 -1.57 26.05 -0.07
N ALA A 95 -1.26 25.37 -1.18
CA ALA A 95 -0.20 24.39 -1.25
C ALA A 95 1.19 25.01 -1.00
N GLU A 96 1.96 24.31 -0.17
CA GLU A 96 3.33 24.64 0.21
C GLU A 96 4.27 23.49 -0.16
N ILE A 97 5.59 23.74 -0.11
CA ILE A 97 6.57 22.67 -0.30
C ILE A 97 6.36 21.63 0.81
N GLY A 98 6.28 20.36 0.41
CA GLY A 98 5.94 19.24 1.28
C GLY A 98 4.44 18.90 1.33
N THR A 99 3.56 19.66 0.69
CA THR A 99 2.13 19.29 0.60
C THR A 99 1.98 18.00 -0.21
N GLU A 100 1.34 17.00 0.40
CA GLU A 100 1.01 15.72 -0.22
C GLU A 100 -0.41 15.75 -0.80
N PHE A 101 -0.53 15.65 -2.13
CA PHE A 101 -1.79 15.42 -2.80
C PHE A 101 -2.08 13.92 -2.83
N VAL A 102 -3.14 13.52 -2.12
CA VAL A 102 -3.57 12.13 -2.02
C VAL A 102 -4.78 11.91 -2.93
N GLU A 103 -4.66 10.97 -3.86
CA GLU A 103 -5.72 10.58 -4.78
C GLU A 103 -6.12 9.12 -4.53
N GLU A 104 -7.39 8.88 -4.19
CA GLU A 104 -7.90 7.52 -4.01
C GLU A 104 -7.99 6.80 -5.36
N LEU A 105 -7.28 5.68 -5.44
CA LEU A 105 -7.29 4.79 -6.60
C LEU A 105 -8.40 3.75 -6.44
N PRO A 106 -8.97 3.26 -7.55
CA PRO A 106 -9.98 2.21 -7.49
C PRO A 106 -9.41 0.97 -6.79
N PRO A 107 -10.19 0.32 -5.92
CA PRO A 107 -9.73 -0.85 -5.18
C PRO A 107 -9.41 -1.98 -6.16
N LEU A 108 -8.26 -2.60 -5.97
CA LEU A 108 -7.83 -3.78 -6.71
C LEU A 108 -8.03 -5.01 -5.84
N ASP A 109 -8.55 -6.06 -6.44
CA ASP A 109 -8.69 -7.35 -5.78
C ASP A 109 -7.37 -8.12 -5.89
N PHE A 110 -6.57 -8.03 -4.82
CA PHE A 110 -5.32 -8.78 -4.73
C PHE A 110 -5.47 -10.13 -4.02
N GLY A 111 -6.68 -10.44 -3.53
CA GLY A 111 -7.11 -11.73 -2.97
C GLY A 111 -5.99 -12.57 -2.35
N ARG A 112 -5.81 -13.79 -2.87
CA ARG A 112 -4.79 -14.75 -2.40
C ARG A 112 -3.36 -14.35 -2.77
N VAL A 113 -3.16 -13.59 -3.84
CA VAL A 113 -1.83 -13.23 -4.35
C VAL A 113 -1.12 -12.30 -3.38
N ALA A 114 -1.84 -11.32 -2.82
CA ALA A 114 -1.31 -10.46 -1.76
C ALA A 114 -0.85 -11.26 -0.54
N ALA A 115 -1.68 -12.21 -0.10
CA ALA A 115 -1.39 -13.01 1.09
C ALA A 115 -0.16 -13.92 0.90
N GLN A 116 -0.03 -14.52 -0.29
CA GLN A 116 1.13 -15.34 -0.64
C GLN A 116 2.41 -14.49 -0.74
N ASN A 117 2.35 -13.34 -1.40
CA ASN A 117 3.48 -12.43 -1.49
C ASN A 117 3.90 -11.90 -0.12
N ALA A 118 2.94 -11.57 0.75
CA ALA A 118 3.23 -11.15 2.11
C ALA A 118 3.92 -12.23 2.93
N LYS A 119 3.47 -13.50 2.81
CA LYS A 119 4.17 -14.63 3.44
C LYS A 119 5.63 -14.68 2.97
N GLN A 120 5.88 -14.49 1.67
CA GLN A 120 7.23 -14.47 1.11
C GLN A 120 8.07 -13.30 1.65
N VAL A 121 7.52 -12.08 1.69
CA VAL A 121 8.19 -10.89 2.22
C VAL A 121 8.49 -11.04 3.72
N ILE A 122 7.56 -11.59 4.50
CA ILE A 122 7.75 -11.86 5.93
C ILE A 122 8.83 -12.92 6.15
N VAL A 123 8.82 -14.02 5.40
CA VAL A 123 9.86 -15.05 5.50
C VAL A 123 11.24 -14.48 5.17
N GLN A 124 11.33 -13.59 4.18
CA GLN A 124 12.57 -12.87 3.88
C GLN A 124 12.97 -11.96 5.04
N LYS A 125 12.08 -11.09 5.53
CA LYS A 125 12.36 -10.19 6.66
C LYS A 125 12.80 -10.90 7.93
N VAL A 126 12.14 -12.00 8.31
CA VAL A 126 12.52 -12.80 9.49
C VAL A 126 13.90 -13.42 9.27
N ARG A 127 14.18 -13.94 8.07
CA ARG A 127 15.48 -14.55 7.76
C ARG A 127 16.62 -13.53 7.73
N ASP A 128 16.37 -12.31 7.30
CA ASP A 128 17.34 -11.21 7.41
C ASP A 128 17.56 -10.80 8.87
N ALA A 129 16.50 -10.75 9.68
CA ALA A 129 16.59 -10.39 11.10
C ALA A 129 17.32 -11.43 11.98
N GLU A 130 17.32 -12.71 11.60
CA GLU A 130 18.08 -13.76 12.31
C GLU A 130 19.55 -13.88 11.87
N ARG A 131 19.96 -13.11 10.85
CA ARG A 131 21.30 -13.20 10.27
C ARG A 131 22.26 -12.10 10.75
N ASP A 132 21.74 -11.13 11.48
CA ASP A 132 22.46 -10.05 12.19
C ASP A 132 22.54 -10.40 13.69
#